data_AF-A0A532T5X4-F1
#
_entry.id   AF-A0A532T5X4-F1
#
_cell.length_a   1.000
_cell.length_b   1.000
_cell.length_c   1.000
_cell.angle_alpha   90.00
_cell.angle_beta   90.00
_cell.angle_gamma   90.00
#
_symmetry.space_group_name_H-M   'P 1'
#
loop_
_entity.id
_entity.type
_entity.pdbx_description
1 polymer ?
#
loop_
_entity_poly.entity_id
_entity_poly.type
_entity_poly.pdbx_seq_one_letter_code
_entity_poly.pdbx_strand_id
1 'polypeptide(L)'
;MVYTIAEGKFPKKPEYGNVLEACRKDFRDFKKDDGYRVDDHLHSQIEKNVRVGALNKVLISQRENLQSIRNLIQKGREDIAFSIFFRTFPSCLPHRARNF
;
A
#
# COMPACT_ATOMS: atom_id res chain seq x y z
N MET A 1 46.66 -23.37 6.64
CA MET A 1 45.84 -22.37 5.94
C MET A 1 45.23 -21.45 6.99
N VAL A 2 45.62 -20.18 6.96
CA VAL A 2 45.22 -19.16 7.94
C VAL A 2 43.88 -18.59 7.48
N TYR A 3 42.82 -18.79 8.27
CA TYR A 3 41.54 -18.12 8.08
C TYR A 3 41.63 -16.74 8.71
N THR A 4 41.79 -15.71 7.87
CA THR A 4 41.79 -14.31 8.29
C THR A 4 40.41 -13.96 8.85
N ILE A 5 40.39 -13.54 10.11
CA ILE A 5 39.21 -13.06 10.83
C ILE A 5 38.91 -11.65 10.33
N ALA A 6 37.81 -11.46 9.61
CA ALA A 6 37.32 -10.14 9.25
C ALA A 6 36.40 -9.61 10.36
N GLU A 7 36.90 -8.60 11.07
CA GLU A 7 36.18 -7.86 12.10
C GLU A 7 34.87 -7.24 11.57
N GLY A 8 33.82 -7.32 12.39
CA GLY A 8 32.74 -6.33 12.41
C GLY A 8 31.78 -6.31 11.23
N LYS A 9 30.89 -7.30 11.12
CA LYS A 9 29.58 -7.06 10.47
C LYS A 9 28.46 -7.46 11.41
N PHE A 10 27.88 -6.46 12.07
CA PHE A 10 26.56 -6.56 12.65
C PHE A 10 25.61 -7.20 11.63
N PRO A 11 24.67 -8.06 12.07
CA PRO A 11 23.71 -8.67 11.15
C PRO A 11 22.99 -7.57 10.37
N LYS A 12 22.99 -7.69 9.04
CA LYS A 12 22.31 -6.76 8.13
C LYS A 12 20.89 -6.53 8.64
N LYS A 13 20.55 -5.26 8.87
CA LYS A 13 19.15 -4.85 9.07
C LYS A 13 18.31 -5.49 7.95
N PRO A 14 17.14 -6.05 8.24
CA PRO A 14 16.27 -6.56 7.19
C PRO A 14 16.02 -5.45 6.16
N GLU A 15 16.01 -5.80 4.87
CA GLU A 15 15.90 -4.86 3.74
C GLU A 15 14.52 -4.19 3.70
N TYR A 16 14.28 -3.25 4.63
CA TYR A 16 13.13 -2.35 4.66
C TYR A 16 13.05 -1.43 3.41
N GLY A 17 14.12 -1.37 2.60
CA GLY A 17 14.17 -0.56 1.38
C GLY A 17 13.20 -1.01 0.28
N ASN A 18 12.89 -2.31 0.19
CA ASN A 18 12.14 -2.85 -0.95
C ASN A 18 10.62 -2.58 -0.85
N VAL A 19 10.06 -2.59 0.37
CA VAL A 19 8.63 -2.35 0.59
C VAL A 19 8.28 -0.86 0.50
N LEU A 20 9.14 0.02 1.01
CA LEU A 20 8.89 1.47 0.93
C LEU A 20 8.96 1.96 -0.52
N GLU A 21 9.96 1.51 -1.28
CA GLU A 21 10.10 1.84 -2.71
C GLU A 21 8.96 1.25 -3.54
N ALA A 22 8.52 0.02 -3.22
CA ALA A 22 7.32 -0.57 -3.78
C ALA A 22 6.08 0.29 -3.55
N CYS A 23 5.83 0.71 -2.31
CA CYS A 23 4.69 1.55 -1.94
C CYS A 23 4.74 2.92 -2.60
N ARG A 24 5.93 3.51 -2.75
CA ARG A 24 6.11 4.77 -3.50
C ARG A 24 5.77 4.61 -4.97
N LYS A 25 6.15 3.48 -5.58
CA LYS A 25 5.78 3.16 -6.96
C LYS A 25 4.25 3.00 -7.09
N ASP A 26 3.64 2.21 -6.21
CA ASP A 26 2.20 1.99 -6.20
C ASP A 26 1.43 3.29 -5.92
N PHE A 27 1.96 4.19 -5.10
CA PHE A 27 1.38 5.52 -4.87
C PHE A 27 1.49 6.42 -6.10
N ARG A 28 2.59 6.35 -6.87
CA ARG A 28 2.70 7.08 -8.15
C ARG A 28 1.70 6.54 -9.18
N ASP A 29 1.54 5.22 -9.29
CA ASP A 29 0.54 4.60 -10.16
C ASP A 29 -0.89 4.95 -9.71
N PHE A 30 -1.12 5.00 -8.39
CA PHE A 30 -2.36 5.48 -7.80
C PHE A 30 -2.67 6.92 -8.26
N LYS A 31 -1.72 7.84 -8.13
CA LYS A 31 -1.91 9.24 -8.57
C LYS A 31 -2.21 9.35 -10.07
N LYS A 32 -1.54 8.54 -10.90
CA LYS A 32 -1.67 8.60 -12.37
C LYS A 32 -3.10 8.31 -12.85
N ASP A 33 -3.79 7.44 -12.14
CA ASP A 33 -5.15 6.97 -12.49
C ASP A 33 -6.20 7.52 -11.50
N ASP A 34 -5.85 8.51 -10.68
CA ASP A 34 -6.65 9.02 -9.55
C ASP A 34 -7.22 7.89 -8.66
N GLY A 35 -6.49 6.79 -8.53
CA GLY A 35 -6.91 5.64 -7.74
C GLY A 35 -8.11 4.87 -8.27
N TYR A 36 -8.54 5.11 -9.52
CA TYR A 36 -9.73 4.48 -10.10
C TYR A 36 -9.68 2.95 -10.01
N ARG A 37 -8.55 2.32 -10.41
CA ARG A 37 -8.35 0.86 -10.26
C ARG A 37 -8.55 0.33 -8.83
N VAL A 38 -8.17 1.11 -7.82
CA VAL A 38 -8.25 0.69 -6.42
C VAL A 38 -9.68 0.83 -5.90
N ASP A 39 -10.35 1.93 -6.26
CA ASP A 39 -11.78 2.12 -5.92
C ASP A 39 -12.66 1.07 -6.62
N ASP A 40 -12.39 0.74 -7.88
CA ASP A 40 -13.09 -0.32 -8.62
C ASP A 40 -12.93 -1.69 -7.95
N HIS A 41 -11.69 -2.04 -7.57
CA HIS A 41 -11.43 -3.28 -6.83
C HIS A 41 -12.19 -3.33 -5.49
N LEU A 42 -12.13 -2.26 -4.70
CA LEU A 42 -12.84 -2.21 -3.42
C LEU A 42 -14.35 -2.22 -3.61
N HIS A 43 -14.88 -1.55 -4.63
CA HIS A 43 -16.30 -1.58 -4.97
C HIS A 43 -16.76 -3.01 -5.27
N SER A 44 -16.02 -3.73 -6.13
CA SER A 44 -16.30 -5.13 -6.45
C SER A 44 -16.26 -6.03 -5.21
N GLN A 45 -15.28 -5.82 -4.32
CA GLN A 45 -15.19 -6.60 -3.08
C GLN A 45 -16.34 -6.28 -2.10
N ILE A 46 -16.71 -5.01 -1.96
CA ILE A 46 -17.84 -4.59 -1.12
C ILE A 46 -19.14 -5.20 -1.65
N GLU A 47 -19.41 -5.10 -2.95
CA GLU A 47 -20.61 -5.70 -3.55
C GLU A 47 -20.67 -7.21 -3.34
N LYS A 48 -19.55 -7.93 -3.53
CA LYS A 48 -19.48 -9.37 -3.26
C LYS A 48 -19.78 -9.70 -1.80
N ASN A 49 -19.19 -8.95 -0.87
CA ASN A 49 -19.37 -9.12 0.57
C ASN A 49 -20.82 -8.82 1.02
N VAL A 50 -21.44 -7.78 0.44
CA VAL A 50 -22.86 -7.45 0.68
C VAL A 50 -23.78 -8.56 0.17
N ARG A 51 -23.53 -9.10 -1.03
CA ARG A 51 -24.34 -10.18 -1.61
C ARG A 51 -24.33 -11.46 -0.78
N VAL A 52 -23.25 -11.75 -0.08
CA VAL A 52 -23.15 -12.91 0.84
C VAL A 52 -23.55 -12.58 2.29
N GLY A 53 -24.07 -11.37 2.54
CA GLY A 53 -24.50 -10.94 3.88
C GLY A 53 -23.35 -10.66 4.86
N ALA A 54 -22.10 -10.58 4.39
CA ALA A 54 -20.91 -10.40 5.20
C ALA A 54 -20.34 -9.00 5.02
N LEU A 55 -20.97 -7.97 5.60
CA LEU A 55 -20.51 -6.59 5.47
C LEU A 55 -19.11 -6.42 6.09
N ASN A 56 -18.10 -6.24 5.24
CA ASN A 56 -16.73 -6.08 5.68
C ASN A 56 -16.40 -4.60 5.95
N LYS A 57 -16.46 -4.21 7.23
CA LYS A 57 -16.15 -2.85 7.69
C LYS A 57 -14.75 -2.35 7.29
N VAL A 58 -13.79 -3.26 7.11
CA VAL A 58 -12.43 -2.90 6.68
C VAL A 58 -12.44 -2.38 5.25
N LEU A 59 -13.19 -3.00 4.35
CA LEU A 59 -13.30 -2.55 2.95
C LEU A 59 -13.96 -1.17 2.84
N ILE A 60 -14.97 -0.92 3.67
CA ILE A 60 -15.65 0.39 3.75
C ILE A 60 -14.65 1.46 4.20
N SER A 61 -13.92 1.20 5.29
CA SER A 61 -12.90 2.15 5.80
C SER A 61 -11.77 2.38 4.80
N GLN A 62 -11.33 1.35 4.07
CA GLN A 62 -10.35 1.51 2.98
C GLN A 62 -10.85 2.45 1.88
N ARG A 63 -12.15 2.39 1.56
CA ARG A 63 -12.77 3.27 0.56
C ARG A 63 -12.91 4.72 1.04
N GLU A 64 -13.25 4.93 2.31
CA GLU A 64 -13.27 6.27 2.92
C GLU A 64 -11.87 6.90 2.96
N ASN A 65 -10.86 6.09 3.30
CA ASN A 65 -9.46 6.52 3.27
C ASN A 65 -8.99 6.88 1.86
N LEU A 66 -9.45 6.18 0.82
CA LEU A 66 -9.16 6.54 -0.57
C LEU A 66 -9.63 7.94 -0.95
N GLN A 67 -10.87 8.29 -0.61
CA GLN A 67 -11.37 9.64 -0.86
C GLN A 67 -10.54 10.69 -0.12
N SER A 68 -10.16 10.41 1.14
CA SER A 68 -9.28 11.29 1.91
C SER A 68 -7.90 11.46 1.26
N ILE A 69 -7.31 10.37 0.74
CA ILE A 69 -6.03 10.40 0.03
C ILE A 69 -6.13 11.24 -1.26
N ARG A 70 -7.17 11.05 -2.07
CA ARG A 70 -7.43 11.85 -3.29
C ARG A 70 -7.52 13.34 -2.96
N ASN A 71 -8.31 13.70 -1.95
CA ASN A 71 -8.46 15.10 -1.51
C ASN A 71 -7.14 15.71 -1.06
N LEU A 72 -6.26 14.94 -0.40
CA LEU A 72 -4.95 15.43 0.02
C LEU A 72 -3.98 15.62 -1.16
N ILE A 73 -4.01 14.72 -2.15
CA ILE A 73 -3.23 14.86 -3.39
C ILE A 73 -3.66 16.12 -4.15
N GLN A 74 -4.97 16.34 -4.32
CA GLN A 74 -5.50 17.55 -4.97
C GLN A 74 -5.11 18.85 -4.25
N LYS A 75 -4.93 18.79 -2.92
CA LYS A 75 -4.44 19.91 -2.10
C LYS A 75 -2.91 20.05 -2.07
N GLY A 76 -2.18 19.24 -2.85
CA GLY A 76 -0.71 19.25 -2.88
C GLY A 76 -0.03 18.66 -1.64
N ARG A 77 -0.78 17.97 -0.77
CA ARG A 77 -0.27 17.38 0.49
C ARG A 77 0.14 15.92 0.31
N GLU A 78 1.05 15.67 -0.63
CA GLU A 78 1.41 14.31 -1.06
C GLU A 78 2.08 13.47 0.05
N ASP A 79 2.91 14.05 0.92
CA ASP A 79 3.55 13.31 2.02
C ASP A 79 2.54 12.77 3.05
N ILE A 80 1.50 13.57 3.33
CA ILE A 80 0.41 13.18 4.22
C ILE A 80 -0.46 12.13 3.53
N ALA A 81 -0.76 12.33 2.25
CA ALA A 81 -1.50 11.38 1.43
C ALA A 81 -0.78 10.01 1.37
N PHE A 82 0.55 10.01 1.16
CA PHE A 82 1.37 8.81 1.15
C PHE A 82 1.38 8.11 2.52
N SER A 83 1.47 8.88 3.62
CA SER A 83 1.43 8.32 4.96
C SER A 83 0.09 7.62 5.25
N ILE A 84 -1.03 8.21 4.83
CA ILE A 84 -2.36 7.60 4.98
C ILE A 84 -2.51 6.40 4.05
N PHE A 85 -2.03 6.49 2.81
CA PHE A 85 -2.01 5.37 1.87
C PHE A 85 -1.23 4.17 2.42
N PHE A 86 -0.03 4.39 2.96
CA PHE A 86 0.80 3.34 3.54
C PHE A 86 0.14 2.69 4.77
N ARG A 87 -0.54 3.47 5.61
CA ARG A 87 -1.32 2.95 6.75
C ARG A 87 -2.55 2.16 6.31
N THR A 88 -3.21 2.60 5.24
CA THR A 88 -4.41 1.96 4.70
C THR A 88 -4.07 0.65 3.98
N PHE A 89 -2.90 0.60 3.32
CA PHE A 89 -2.40 -0.54 2.55
C PHE A 89 -0.97 -0.89 3.00
N PRO A 90 -0.80 -1.58 4.15
CA PRO A 90 0.51 -1.86 4.73
C PRO A 90 1.42 -2.77 3.87
N SER A 91 0.84 -3.51 2.92
CA SER A 91 1.56 -4.32 1.93
C SER A 91 1.79 -3.62 0.58
N CYS A 92 1.45 -2.33 0.48
CA CYS A 92 1.21 -1.64 -0.79
C CYS A 92 0.05 -2.30 -1.57
N LEU A 93 -0.48 -1.66 -2.61
CA LEU A 93 -1.81 -1.98 -3.20
C LEU A 93 -2.04 -3.49 -3.41
N PRO A 94 -3.29 -3.99 -3.19
CA PRO A 94 -3.63 -5.41 -3.31
C PRO A 94 -3.40 -6.01 -4.71
N HIS A 95 -3.08 -5.20 -5.72
CA HIS A 95 -2.70 -5.66 -7.06
C HIS A 95 -1.39 -6.47 -7.11
N ARG A 96 -0.56 -6.46 -6.06
CA ARG A 96 0.64 -7.31 -5.97
C ARG A 96 0.36 -8.77 -5.59
N ALA A 97 -0.83 -9.10 -5.07
CA ALA A 97 -1.14 -10.46 -4.61
C ALA A 97 -1.37 -11.48 -5.75
N ARG A 98 -1.15 -11.10 -7.02
CA ARG A 98 -1.31 -12.01 -8.17
C ARG A 98 0.00 -12.62 -8.69
N ASN A 99 1.15 -12.29 -8.09
CA ASN A 99 2.49 -12.76 -8.51
C ASN A 99 3.34 -13.37 -7.37
N PHE A 100 2.72 -13.97 -6.36
CA PHE A 100 3.42 -14.85 -5.41
C PHE A 100 2.68 -16.18 -5.31
#